data_AF-A0A953Y2F6-F1
#
_entry.id   AF-A0A953Y2F6-F1
#
_cell.length_a   1.000
_cell.length_b   1.000
_cell.length_c   1.000
_cell.angle_alpha   90.00
_cell.angle_beta   90.00
_cell.angle_gamma   90.00
#
_symmetry.space_group_name_H-M   'P 1'
#
loop_
_entity.id
_entity.type
_entity.pdbx_description
1 polymer ?
#
loop_
_entity_poly.entity_id
_entity_poly.type
_entity_poly.pdbx_seq_one_letter_code
_entity_poly.pdbx_strand_id
1 'polypeptide(L)'
;SGLTKIYINADGGTIYEYDSANWSREVVVVASTGAFSISSGPAANTLYLQISSYSAGPLHTYDLVTGVIADLGGAIPGNALGEGRNGLLYAGSGVELYSVDPNSGAATYVGDGADPFAGDLAVDPTSGLLYAATNGRRGAVLVTVDRATGAQTEIGPLGINDEIWGMGFSGNGQLFAAGPDGTGAGVIYSLDKATGGATPVRALTYRPFDMATQPYTQDEVQNPGAAGGGGASGTGVYYHEGFDAGPHGLQCDAGVWDQRAPLDGPCGAASGATCLMARALAGGSGSLLTPTLDLANADRPVFVLKHWYDLTEDQVGATVRVRTAHGSAILEPGTGLPRRGLRALRGSPGFSGSSRGWRDAWFDLTPFAGEEVQLELTFAADGVNDAPGWFVDDLLVAEAAVVEARLGKARLDAAGACSQTLSEGLALAPEGSVSSWRLGELAPALVGSAGVHGAQARASASSAPGPDRLVTEELELAGARRAVLQLTHAYATEPGRAAGRLVVSVGGGPWEALAPLGGYGSLGGRGVSGSSHGLEGVGVDLTPYTSSGSSLRLGFELSPEVGHQGHGWAVARARVLVER
;
A
#
# COMPACT_ATOMS: atom_id res chain seq x y z
N SER A 1 -7.50 -1.13 14.62
CA SER A 1 -7.89 0.23 15.05
C SER A 1 -6.80 0.72 15.99
N GLY A 2 -6.13 1.85 15.85
CA GLY A 2 -6.28 3.03 14.99
C GLY A 2 -5.58 4.19 15.72
N LEU A 3 -4.44 3.90 16.35
CA LEU A 3 -3.65 4.86 17.11
C LEU A 3 -2.77 5.59 16.11
N THR A 4 -2.98 6.90 15.97
CA THR A 4 -2.09 7.76 15.22
C THR A 4 -1.44 8.70 16.20
N LYS A 5 -0.11 8.74 16.18
CA LYS A 5 0.65 9.71 16.93
C LYS A 5 0.47 11.09 16.32
N ILE A 6 0.26 12.10 17.14
CA ILE A 6 0.19 13.49 16.73
C ILE A 6 1.31 14.24 17.42
N TYR A 7 2.13 14.93 16.64
CA TYR A 7 3.24 15.74 17.12
C TYR A 7 2.82 17.21 17.12
N ILE A 8 3.14 17.93 18.18
CA ILE A 8 2.85 19.37 18.30
C ILE A 8 4.11 20.05 18.80
N ASN A 9 4.60 21.07 18.10
CA ASN A 9 5.67 21.92 18.60
C ASN A 9 5.10 23.08 19.42
N ALA A 10 5.78 23.40 20.50
CA ALA A 10 5.52 24.54 21.35
C ALA A 10 6.46 25.71 21.04
N ASP A 11 6.18 26.85 21.67
CA ASP A 11 7.11 27.99 21.71
C ASP A 11 8.51 27.54 22.19
N GLY A 12 9.57 27.93 21.48
CA GLY A 12 10.94 27.46 21.70
C GLY A 12 11.28 26.09 21.08
N GLY A 13 10.34 25.45 20.37
CA GLY A 13 10.56 24.25 19.56
C GLY A 13 10.56 22.92 20.34
N THR A 14 9.98 22.88 21.55
CA THR A 14 9.73 21.59 22.23
C THR A 14 8.69 20.82 21.41
N ILE A 15 8.93 19.53 21.11
CA ILE A 15 7.95 18.68 20.42
C ILE A 15 7.30 17.72 21.42
N TYR A 16 5.98 17.73 21.46
CA TYR A 16 5.14 16.82 22.25
C TYR A 16 4.47 15.80 21.35
N GLU A 17 4.34 14.56 21.81
CA GLU A 17 3.60 13.47 21.17
C GLU A 17 2.31 13.16 21.97
N TYR A 18 1.22 12.97 21.22
CA TYR A 18 -0.11 12.59 21.70
C TYR A 18 -0.67 11.39 20.94
N ASP A 19 -1.53 10.62 21.59
CA ASP A 19 -2.31 9.56 20.94
C ASP A 19 -3.67 10.12 20.47
N SER A 20 -3.97 10.06 19.16
CA SER A 20 -5.21 10.62 18.59
C SER A 20 -6.51 10.03 19.15
N ALA A 21 -6.43 8.80 19.69
CA ALA A 21 -7.55 8.13 20.34
C ALA A 21 -7.58 8.34 21.87
N ASN A 22 -6.50 8.87 22.46
CA ASN A 22 -6.39 9.11 23.90
C ASN A 22 -5.48 10.31 24.20
N TRP A 23 -6.11 11.48 24.23
CA TRP A 23 -5.49 12.75 24.57
C TRP A 23 -5.11 12.90 26.06
N SER A 24 -5.02 11.85 26.86
CA SER A 24 -4.55 11.97 28.27
C SER A 24 -3.04 11.81 28.41
N ARG A 25 -2.42 11.08 27.47
CA ARG A 25 -0.97 10.85 27.48
C ARG A 25 -0.26 11.98 26.73
N GLU A 26 0.80 12.50 27.32
CA GLU A 26 1.68 13.51 26.73
C GLU A 26 3.11 13.02 26.91
N VAL A 27 3.88 13.04 25.83
CA VAL A 27 5.29 12.64 25.85
C VAL A 27 6.10 13.76 25.24
N VAL A 28 7.13 14.23 25.94
CA VAL A 28 8.12 15.13 25.35
C VAL A 28 9.06 14.30 24.48
N VAL A 29 9.07 14.56 23.19
CA VAL A 29 9.93 13.88 22.20
C VAL A 29 11.31 14.53 22.18
N VAL A 30 11.35 15.86 22.12
CA VAL A 30 12.57 16.65 22.13
C VAL A 30 12.32 18.00 22.80
N ALA A 31 13.27 18.44 23.61
CA ALA A 31 13.12 19.61 24.47
C ALA A 31 13.27 20.95 23.72
N SER A 32 13.97 20.97 22.57
CA SER A 32 14.03 22.15 21.70
C SER A 32 14.63 21.79 20.35
N THR A 33 13.93 22.12 19.27
CA THR A 33 14.42 22.06 17.89
C THR A 33 14.57 23.45 17.26
N GLY A 34 13.97 24.48 17.88
CA GLY A 34 13.81 25.80 17.27
C GLY A 34 12.81 25.85 16.10
N ALA A 35 12.10 24.75 15.82
CA ALA A 35 11.10 24.70 14.77
C ALA A 35 9.88 25.56 15.13
N PHE A 36 9.47 26.42 14.19
CA PHE A 36 8.19 27.12 14.30
C PHE A 36 7.08 26.36 13.57
N SER A 37 7.42 25.64 12.49
CA SER A 37 6.50 24.78 11.75
C SER A 37 7.08 23.38 11.63
N ILE A 38 6.21 22.37 11.72
CA ILE A 38 6.55 20.95 11.66
C ILE A 38 5.60 20.22 10.72
N SER A 39 6.12 19.26 9.98
CA SER A 39 5.33 18.40 9.10
C SER A 39 5.78 16.95 9.18
N SER A 40 4.88 16.02 8.94
CA SER A 40 5.28 14.69 8.50
C SER A 40 5.69 14.74 7.02
N GLY A 41 6.33 13.69 6.53
CA GLY A 41 6.74 13.64 5.13
C GLY A 41 7.10 12.23 4.71
N PRO A 42 7.67 12.05 3.51
CA PRO A 42 7.86 10.73 2.94
C PRO A 42 8.94 9.89 3.61
N ALA A 43 9.81 10.48 4.44
CA ALA A 43 10.89 9.71 5.05
C ALA A 43 10.41 8.99 6.32
N ALA A 44 10.84 7.75 6.49
CA ALA A 44 10.54 6.94 7.67
C ALA A 44 10.98 7.68 8.94
N ASN A 45 10.13 7.67 9.96
CA ASN A 45 10.42 8.18 11.29
C ASN A 45 10.98 9.61 11.29
N THR A 46 10.59 10.43 10.31
CA THR A 46 11.17 11.76 10.11
C THR A 46 10.09 12.83 10.20
N LEU A 47 10.35 13.85 11.03
CA LEU A 47 9.64 15.12 10.97
C LEU A 47 10.42 16.11 10.12
N TYR A 48 9.73 16.90 9.33
CA TYR A 48 10.27 18.01 8.58
C TYR A 48 10.03 19.29 9.35
N LEU A 49 11.07 20.11 9.48
CA LEU A 49 11.06 21.28 10.35
C LEU A 49 11.39 22.53 9.54
N GLN A 50 10.66 23.60 9.79
CA GLN A 50 11.08 24.95 9.40
C GLN A 50 11.58 25.69 10.64
N ILE A 51 12.88 25.99 10.66
CA ILE A 51 13.57 26.58 11.81
C ILE A 51 13.78 28.09 11.56
N SER A 52 13.25 28.92 12.46
CA SER A 52 13.61 30.34 12.69
C SER A 52 13.14 31.48 11.75
N SER A 53 12.14 31.34 10.87
CA SER A 53 11.44 32.55 10.34
C SER A 53 10.05 32.31 9.76
N TYR A 54 9.10 33.22 10.03
CA TYR A 54 7.72 33.21 9.48
C TYR A 54 7.60 33.58 8.00
N SER A 55 8.70 33.99 7.35
CA SER A 55 8.66 34.56 5.99
C SER A 55 9.17 33.61 4.93
N ALA A 56 10.29 32.93 5.21
CA ALA A 56 10.82 31.85 4.41
C ALA A 56 12.04 31.23 5.13
N GLY A 57 12.29 29.93 4.96
CA GLY A 57 13.44 29.31 5.61
C GLY A 57 13.83 27.96 5.04
N PRO A 58 15.06 27.50 5.32
CA PRO A 58 15.51 26.18 4.91
C PRO A 58 14.71 25.07 5.60
N LEU A 59 14.52 23.97 4.88
CA LEU A 59 13.91 22.76 5.37
C LEU A 59 14.95 21.95 6.14
N HIS A 60 14.56 21.44 7.30
CA HIS A 60 15.36 20.50 8.06
C HIS A 60 14.59 19.20 8.28
N THR A 61 15.30 18.13 8.59
CA THR A 61 14.72 16.88 9.09
C THR A 61 15.04 16.71 10.57
N TYR A 62 14.16 16.03 11.28
CA TYR A 62 14.38 15.50 12.61
C TYR A 62 14.03 14.02 12.62
N ASP A 63 15.04 13.19 12.83
CA ASP A 63 14.89 11.74 12.94
C ASP A 63 14.40 11.37 14.34
N LEU A 64 13.20 10.79 14.42
CA LEU A 64 12.55 10.39 15.67
C LEU A 64 13.24 9.22 16.39
N VAL A 65 14.10 8.48 15.69
CA VAL A 65 14.87 7.35 16.24
C VAL A 65 16.21 7.83 16.77
N THR A 66 16.95 8.61 15.98
CA THR A 66 18.32 9.02 16.33
C THR A 66 18.37 10.37 17.04
N GLY A 67 17.32 11.19 16.94
CA GLY A 67 17.26 12.54 17.48
C GLY A 67 18.12 13.55 16.71
N VAL A 68 18.61 13.19 15.52
CA VAL A 68 19.47 14.06 14.70
C VAL A 68 18.62 15.05 13.92
N ILE A 69 19.06 16.33 13.92
CA ILE A 69 18.55 17.37 13.02
C ILE A 69 19.53 17.53 11.86
N ALA A 70 19.04 17.48 10.63
CA ALA A 70 19.84 17.74 9.43
C ALA A 70 19.24 18.87 8.58
N ASP A 71 20.08 19.76 8.08
CA ASP A 71 19.69 20.82 7.14
C ASP A 71 19.67 20.27 5.71
N LEU A 72 18.53 20.42 5.02
CA LEU A 72 18.35 20.04 3.62
C LEU A 72 18.54 21.23 2.68
N GLY A 73 18.49 22.45 3.20
CA GLY A 73 18.54 23.70 2.44
C GLY A 73 17.19 24.13 1.90
N GLY A 74 17.23 24.85 0.79
CA GLY A 74 16.03 25.44 0.17
C GLY A 74 15.53 26.72 0.85
N ALA A 75 14.36 27.17 0.43
CA ALA A 75 13.70 28.37 0.95
C ALA A 75 12.18 28.16 0.87
N ILE A 76 11.64 27.46 1.86
CA ILE A 76 10.22 27.18 1.97
C ILE A 76 9.50 28.48 2.29
N PRO A 77 8.56 28.94 1.46
CA PRO A 77 7.83 30.17 1.71
C PRO A 77 6.69 29.96 2.70
N GLY A 78 6.30 31.04 3.38
CA GLY A 78 5.06 31.08 4.14
C GLY A 78 5.11 30.41 5.50
N ASN A 79 3.92 30.10 6.02
CA ASN A 79 3.68 29.72 7.41
C ASN A 79 2.88 28.42 7.59
N ALA A 80 2.43 27.80 6.49
CA ALA A 80 1.78 26.49 6.48
C ALA A 80 2.73 25.47 5.85
N LEU A 81 2.86 24.28 6.44
CA LEU A 81 3.69 23.20 5.90
C LEU A 81 3.08 21.83 6.22
N GLY A 82 2.51 21.20 5.20
CA GLY A 82 1.81 19.92 5.35
C GLY A 82 2.38 18.82 4.47
N GLU A 83 2.24 17.59 4.94
CA GLU A 83 2.54 16.39 4.18
C GLU A 83 1.60 16.25 2.98
N GLY A 84 2.16 16.04 1.79
CA GLY A 84 1.39 15.85 0.56
C GLY A 84 0.86 14.43 0.34
N ARG A 85 1.37 13.45 1.10
CA ARG A 85 1.12 11.99 0.95
C ARG A 85 1.34 11.51 -0.48
N ASN A 86 2.34 12.09 -1.13
CA ASN A 86 2.62 11.89 -2.54
C ASN A 86 4.11 12.01 -2.86
N GLY A 87 4.98 11.83 -1.87
CA GLY A 87 6.42 12.06 -1.98
C GLY A 87 6.83 13.54 -1.86
N LEU A 88 5.88 14.47 -1.74
CA LEU A 88 6.14 15.91 -1.58
C LEU A 88 5.56 16.44 -0.28
N LEU A 89 6.03 17.62 0.13
CA LEU A 89 5.33 18.49 1.08
C LEU A 89 4.64 19.61 0.32
N TYR A 90 3.72 20.31 0.97
CA TYR A 90 3.08 21.51 0.44
C TYR A 90 3.21 22.65 1.43
N ALA A 91 3.46 23.85 0.90
CA ALA A 91 3.57 25.07 1.70
C ALA A 91 2.58 26.12 1.20
N GLY A 92 1.99 26.86 2.15
CA GLY A 92 1.08 27.96 1.88
C GLY A 92 1.68 29.30 2.29
N SER A 93 1.68 30.28 1.39
CA SER A 93 2.21 31.63 1.62
C SER A 93 1.26 32.69 1.06
N GLY A 94 0.58 33.43 1.93
CA GLY A 94 -0.48 34.33 1.46
C GLY A 94 -1.53 33.52 0.71
N VAL A 95 -1.81 33.85 -0.55
CA VAL A 95 -2.74 33.08 -1.40
C VAL A 95 -2.05 31.97 -2.21
N GLU A 96 -0.72 31.90 -2.18
CA GLU A 96 0.06 31.04 -3.06
C GLU A 96 0.26 29.66 -2.44
N LEU A 97 0.04 28.61 -3.23
CA LEU A 97 0.40 27.23 -2.90
C LEU A 97 1.72 26.85 -3.56
N TYR A 98 2.59 26.17 -2.82
CA TYR A 98 3.84 25.61 -3.30
C TYR A 98 3.90 24.11 -3.02
N SER A 99 4.49 23.34 -3.94
CA SER A 99 4.99 22.00 -3.66
C SER A 99 6.45 22.08 -3.24
N VAL A 100 6.89 21.17 -2.38
CA VAL A 100 8.22 21.20 -1.77
C VAL A 100 8.85 19.81 -1.89
N ASP A 101 10.06 19.76 -2.44
CA ASP A 101 10.89 18.55 -2.47
C ASP A 101 11.49 18.29 -1.07
N PRO A 102 11.11 17.18 -0.41
CA PRO A 102 11.57 16.87 0.92
C PRO A 102 13.03 16.44 0.98
N ASN A 103 13.73 16.25 -0.14
CA ASN A 103 15.16 15.91 -0.13
C ASN A 103 16.07 17.13 -0.20
N SER A 104 15.54 18.27 -0.63
CA SER A 104 16.33 19.47 -0.94
C SER A 104 15.75 20.77 -0.36
N GLY A 105 14.50 20.73 0.11
CA GLY A 105 13.76 21.94 0.49
C GLY A 105 13.43 22.84 -0.70
N ALA A 106 13.56 22.36 -1.95
CA ALA A 106 13.23 23.17 -3.12
C ALA A 106 11.71 23.35 -3.23
N ALA A 107 11.24 24.60 -3.15
CA ALA A 107 9.83 24.96 -3.32
C ALA A 107 9.53 25.32 -4.79
N THR A 108 8.44 24.79 -5.32
CA THR A 108 7.92 25.07 -6.67
C THR A 108 6.51 25.63 -6.56
N TYR A 109 6.28 26.80 -7.15
CA TYR A 109 4.95 27.41 -7.18
C TYR A 109 3.96 26.53 -7.93
N VAL A 110 2.77 26.34 -7.36
CA VAL A 110 1.68 25.52 -7.92
C VAL A 110 0.60 26.43 -8.50
N GLY A 111 0.12 27.39 -7.72
CA GLY A 111 -1.00 28.25 -8.10
C GLY A 111 -1.58 29.03 -6.94
N ASP A 112 -2.56 29.89 -7.25
CA ASP A 112 -3.19 30.80 -6.29
C ASP A 112 -4.56 30.31 -5.85
N GLY A 113 -4.81 30.43 -4.55
CA GLY A 113 -6.11 30.30 -3.92
C GLY A 113 -6.91 31.61 -3.93
N ALA A 114 -8.14 31.55 -3.41
CA ALA A 114 -9.02 32.71 -3.33
C ALA A 114 -8.71 33.59 -2.11
N ASP A 115 -8.36 32.95 -0.99
CA ASP A 115 -8.14 33.58 0.30
C ASP A 115 -6.78 33.18 0.87
N PRO A 116 -6.14 34.04 1.68
CA PRO A 116 -4.83 33.74 2.22
C PRO A 116 -4.89 32.59 3.23
N PHE A 117 -3.90 31.70 3.19
CA PHE A 117 -3.69 30.66 4.19
C PHE A 117 -3.60 31.30 5.59
N ALA A 118 -4.30 30.69 6.55
CA ALA A 118 -4.51 31.22 7.89
C ALA A 118 -4.35 30.11 8.94
N GLY A 119 -3.15 29.58 8.98
CA GLY A 119 -2.81 28.42 9.79
C GLY A 119 -2.00 27.45 8.95
N ASP A 120 -2.49 26.22 8.87
CA ASP A 120 -1.77 25.11 8.28
C ASP A 120 -2.65 24.34 7.28
N LEU A 121 -2.06 23.33 6.64
CA LEU A 121 -2.67 22.47 5.63
C LEU A 121 -2.31 21.01 5.89
N ALA A 122 -3.24 20.09 5.61
CA ALA A 122 -3.01 18.65 5.83
C ALA A 122 -3.80 17.81 4.84
N VAL A 123 -3.22 16.68 4.40
CA VAL A 123 -3.87 15.73 3.49
C VAL A 123 -4.57 14.63 4.25
N ASP A 124 -5.84 14.38 3.91
CA ASP A 124 -6.62 13.28 4.46
C ASP A 124 -6.07 11.94 3.93
N PRO A 125 -5.55 11.06 4.81
CA PRO A 125 -4.99 9.76 4.39
C PRO A 125 -6.01 8.82 3.76
N THR A 126 -7.31 9.06 3.96
CA THR A 126 -8.37 8.18 3.45
C THR A 126 -8.92 8.59 2.09
N SER A 127 -8.77 9.87 1.73
CA SER A 127 -9.34 10.43 0.50
C SER A 127 -8.31 11.10 -0.41
N GLY A 128 -7.12 11.41 0.10
CA GLY A 128 -6.07 12.15 -0.62
C GLY A 128 -6.38 13.63 -0.84
N LEU A 129 -7.48 14.14 -0.27
CA LEU A 129 -7.85 15.55 -0.38
C LEU A 129 -6.97 16.40 0.54
N LEU A 130 -6.47 17.51 0.01
CA LEU A 130 -5.76 18.53 0.79
C LEU A 130 -6.77 19.47 1.43
N TYR A 131 -6.71 19.59 2.75
CA TYR A 131 -7.49 20.54 3.55
C TYR A 131 -6.57 21.66 4.04
N ALA A 132 -7.10 22.87 4.16
CA ALA A 132 -6.35 23.99 4.71
C ALA A 132 -7.25 24.95 5.49
N ALA A 133 -6.65 25.70 6.39
CA ALA A 133 -7.25 26.86 7.02
C ALA A 133 -6.95 28.13 6.20
N THR A 134 -7.96 28.94 5.92
CA THR A 134 -7.79 30.23 5.22
C THR A 134 -8.58 31.34 5.90
N ASN A 135 -8.17 32.59 5.69
CA ASN A 135 -8.88 33.77 6.17
C ASN A 135 -9.88 34.22 5.12
N GLY A 136 -11.03 33.55 5.09
CA GLY A 136 -12.14 33.92 4.22
C GLY A 136 -12.84 35.20 4.64
N ARG A 137 -13.87 35.61 3.89
CA ARG A 137 -14.64 36.86 4.14
C ARG A 137 -15.34 36.94 5.51
N ARG A 138 -15.40 35.85 6.26
CA ARG A 138 -16.11 35.73 7.55
C ARG A 138 -15.19 35.34 8.71
N GLY A 139 -13.88 35.41 8.54
CA GLY A 139 -12.87 34.89 9.49
C GLY A 139 -12.29 33.56 9.02
N ALA A 140 -11.66 32.81 9.92
CA ALA A 140 -11.03 31.54 9.61
C ALA A 140 -12.05 30.48 9.16
N VAL A 141 -11.83 29.92 7.97
CA VAL A 141 -12.66 28.88 7.34
C VAL A 141 -11.82 27.66 6.98
N LEU A 142 -12.46 26.50 6.96
CA LEU A 142 -11.90 25.28 6.40
C LEU A 142 -12.19 25.24 4.89
N VAL A 143 -11.18 24.91 4.10
CA VAL A 143 -11.29 24.73 2.65
C VAL A 143 -10.68 23.39 2.23
N THR A 144 -11.08 22.87 1.06
CA THR A 144 -10.22 21.96 0.29
C THR A 144 -9.37 22.76 -0.70
N VAL A 145 -8.19 22.24 -1.04
CA VAL A 145 -7.27 22.86 -2.00
C VAL A 145 -6.93 21.86 -3.10
N ASP A 146 -7.06 22.29 -4.35
CA ASP A 146 -6.60 21.53 -5.50
C ASP A 146 -5.06 21.58 -5.58
N ARG A 147 -4.42 20.42 -5.44
CA ARG A 147 -2.95 20.31 -5.37
C ARG A 147 -2.23 20.59 -6.69
N ALA A 148 -2.95 20.64 -7.82
CA ALA A 148 -2.38 20.93 -9.13
C ALA A 148 -2.50 22.40 -9.50
N THR A 149 -3.47 23.12 -8.93
CA THR A 149 -3.82 24.48 -9.34
C THR A 149 -3.84 25.51 -8.21
N GLY A 150 -3.78 25.09 -6.94
CA GLY A 150 -3.94 25.97 -5.78
C GLY A 150 -5.39 26.41 -5.50
N ALA A 151 -6.35 26.02 -6.35
CA ALA A 151 -7.73 26.46 -6.24
C ALA A 151 -8.39 25.98 -4.93
N GLN A 152 -8.98 26.91 -4.19
CA GLN A 152 -9.62 26.64 -2.90
C GLN A 152 -11.14 26.49 -3.04
N THR A 153 -11.72 25.52 -2.33
CA THR A 153 -13.18 25.36 -2.21
C THR A 153 -13.58 25.43 -0.73
N GLU A 154 -14.38 26.45 -0.37
CA GLU A 154 -14.85 26.64 1.01
C GLU A 154 -15.78 25.52 1.46
N ILE A 155 -15.52 24.98 2.66
CA ILE A 155 -16.39 24.04 3.37
C ILE A 155 -17.26 24.80 4.37
N GLY A 156 -16.65 25.63 5.20
CA GLY A 156 -17.38 26.45 6.17
C GLY A 156 -16.51 27.02 7.29
N PRO A 157 -17.10 27.84 8.17
CA PRO A 157 -16.38 28.52 9.24
C PRO A 157 -15.90 27.56 10.33
N LEU A 158 -14.72 27.83 10.89
CA LEU A 158 -14.18 27.04 12.02
C LEU A 158 -14.97 27.26 13.31
N GLY A 159 -15.61 28.43 13.47
CA GLY A 159 -16.42 28.74 14.66
C GLY A 159 -15.59 28.98 15.93
N ILE A 160 -14.29 29.25 15.77
CA ILE A 160 -13.34 29.64 16.82
C ILE A 160 -12.67 30.96 16.42
N ASN A 161 -12.05 31.64 17.38
CA ASN A 161 -11.25 32.84 17.08
C ASN A 161 -10.10 32.44 16.12
N ASP A 162 -9.72 33.34 15.20
CA ASP A 162 -9.01 33.10 13.93
C ASP A 162 -7.58 32.49 14.01
N GLU A 163 -7.22 31.75 15.06
CA GLU A 163 -5.87 31.27 15.32
C GLU A 163 -5.89 29.74 15.46
N ILE A 164 -5.95 29.02 14.34
CA ILE A 164 -5.39 27.66 14.27
C ILE A 164 -4.07 27.76 13.53
N TRP A 165 -3.02 27.12 14.05
CA TRP A 165 -1.68 27.22 13.47
C TRP A 165 -1.09 25.88 13.06
N GLY A 166 -1.69 24.77 13.49
CA GLY A 166 -1.32 23.43 13.02
C GLY A 166 -2.53 22.60 12.70
N MET A 167 -2.42 21.76 11.67
CA MET A 167 -3.46 20.84 11.24
C MET A 167 -2.91 19.44 11.02
N GLY A 168 -3.70 18.43 11.37
CA GLY A 168 -3.27 17.04 11.22
C GLY A 168 -4.42 16.05 11.18
N PHE A 169 -4.23 15.00 10.39
CA PHE A 169 -5.11 13.84 10.33
C PHE A 169 -4.61 12.67 11.20
N SER A 170 -5.53 11.98 11.85
CA SER A 170 -5.26 10.59 12.22
C SER A 170 -5.41 9.67 11.00
N GLY A 171 -4.79 8.49 11.05
CA GLY A 171 -4.77 7.50 9.97
C GLY A 171 -6.15 6.93 9.59
N ASN A 172 -7.19 7.20 10.37
CA ASN A 172 -8.58 6.89 10.02
C ASN A 172 -9.33 8.08 9.38
N GLY A 173 -8.65 9.19 9.06
CA GLY A 173 -9.22 10.34 8.35
C GLY A 173 -9.94 11.35 9.24
N GLN A 174 -9.77 11.31 10.57
CA GLN A 174 -10.27 12.37 11.46
C GLN A 174 -9.31 13.56 11.43
N LEU A 175 -9.86 14.76 11.18
CA LEU A 175 -9.10 16.01 11.14
C LEU A 175 -9.04 16.65 12.53
N PHE A 176 -7.85 17.10 12.89
CA PHE A 176 -7.54 17.86 14.09
C PHE A 176 -6.82 19.16 13.74
N ALA A 177 -6.92 20.11 14.66
CA ALA A 177 -6.17 21.36 14.60
C ALA A 177 -5.66 21.73 15.99
N ALA A 178 -4.61 22.53 16.06
CA ALA A 178 -4.14 23.15 17.30
C ALA A 178 -4.01 24.66 17.13
N GLY A 179 -4.33 25.38 18.20
CA GLY A 179 -4.26 26.84 18.23
C GLY A 179 -4.13 27.37 19.65
N PRO A 180 -3.68 28.62 19.82
CA PRO A 180 -3.65 29.29 21.11
C PRO A 180 -5.05 29.50 21.69
N ASP A 181 -5.13 29.57 23.02
CA ASP A 181 -6.38 29.87 23.73
C ASP A 181 -6.51 31.36 24.12
N GLY A 182 -5.54 32.18 23.72
CA GLY A 182 -5.45 33.60 24.09
C GLY A 182 -4.92 33.88 25.50
N THR A 183 -4.59 32.85 26.29
CA THR A 183 -4.08 32.99 27.67
C THR A 183 -2.57 32.69 27.81
N GLY A 184 -1.92 32.35 26.69
CA GLY A 184 -0.54 31.87 26.66
C GLY A 184 -0.43 30.34 26.64
N ALA A 185 -1.57 29.65 26.62
CA ALA A 185 -1.67 28.21 26.44
C ALA A 185 -2.31 27.88 25.08
N GLY A 186 -2.89 26.69 24.93
CA GLY A 186 -3.53 26.29 23.68
C GLY A 186 -4.56 25.19 23.81
N VAL A 187 -5.16 24.84 22.69
CA VAL A 187 -6.22 23.83 22.60
C VAL A 187 -6.02 23.01 21.34
N ILE A 188 -6.28 21.70 21.46
CA ILE A 188 -6.47 20.81 20.33
C ILE A 188 -7.98 20.72 20.06
N TYR A 189 -8.35 20.86 18.79
CA TYR A 189 -9.71 20.76 18.28
C TYR A 189 -9.83 19.55 17.34
N SER A 190 -10.99 18.90 17.30
CA SER A 190 -11.42 18.10 16.16
C SER A 190 -12.22 18.98 15.20
N LEU A 191 -11.93 18.90 13.90
CA LEU A 191 -12.67 19.64 12.87
C LEU A 191 -13.64 18.72 12.13
N ASP A 192 -14.84 19.21 11.88
CA ASP A 192 -15.84 18.55 11.04
C ASP A 192 -15.58 18.87 9.56
N LYS A 193 -15.28 17.84 8.75
CA LYS A 193 -14.92 18.00 7.33
C LYS A 193 -16.08 18.40 6.42
N ALA A 194 -17.33 18.32 6.91
CA ALA A 194 -18.52 18.67 6.14
C ALA A 194 -18.97 20.10 6.41
N THR A 195 -18.67 20.65 7.59
CA THR A 195 -19.16 21.96 8.04
C THR A 195 -18.07 22.96 8.37
N GLY A 196 -16.82 22.51 8.59
CA GLY A 196 -15.70 23.30 9.07
C GLY A 196 -15.64 23.46 10.59
N GLY A 197 -16.72 23.16 11.33
CA GLY A 197 -16.82 23.47 12.76
C GLY A 197 -15.77 22.79 13.63
N ALA A 198 -15.14 23.56 14.52
CA ALA A 198 -14.14 23.10 15.48
C ALA A 198 -14.77 22.75 16.84
N THR A 199 -14.41 21.60 17.40
CA THR A 199 -14.82 21.16 18.74
C THR A 199 -13.58 20.91 19.61
N PRO A 200 -13.45 21.52 20.80
CA PRO A 200 -12.28 21.31 21.65
C PRO A 200 -12.20 19.87 22.17
N VAL A 201 -11.03 19.25 22.05
CA VAL A 201 -10.76 17.88 22.54
C VAL A 201 -9.77 17.83 23.70
N ARG A 202 -8.82 18.79 23.77
CA ARG A 202 -7.82 18.86 24.84
C ARG A 202 -7.32 20.29 25.07
N ALA A 203 -7.22 20.70 26.33
CA ALA A 203 -6.44 21.88 26.70
C ALA A 203 -4.95 21.52 26.83
N LEU A 204 -4.09 22.40 26.32
CA LEU A 204 -2.64 22.34 26.42
C LEU A 204 -2.16 23.29 27.50
N THR A 205 -1.02 22.98 28.11
CA THR A 205 -0.37 23.85 29.12
C THR A 205 0.65 24.79 28.50
N TYR A 206 0.82 24.74 27.19
CA TYR A 206 1.74 25.53 26.40
C TYR A 206 1.04 26.04 25.15
N ARG A 207 1.65 27.04 24.50
CA ARG A 207 1.19 27.60 23.23
C ARG A 207 1.67 26.70 22.07
N PRO A 208 0.77 26.01 21.34
CA PRO A 208 1.14 25.24 20.16
C PRO A 208 1.50 26.20 19.03
N PHE A 209 2.41 25.79 18.15
CA PHE A 209 2.81 26.54 16.97
C PHE A 209 2.40 25.83 15.68
N ASP A 210 2.49 24.51 15.66
CA ASP A 210 2.12 23.69 14.51
C ASP A 210 1.84 22.24 14.95
N MET A 211 1.30 21.42 14.04
CA MET A 211 0.92 20.04 14.26
C MET A 211 1.35 19.18 13.08
N ALA A 212 2.03 18.07 13.36
CA ALA A 212 2.33 17.04 12.38
C ALA A 212 1.63 15.73 12.72
N THR A 213 1.22 14.99 11.69
CA THR A 213 0.68 13.63 11.86
C THR A 213 1.80 12.62 12.03
N GLN A 214 1.47 11.39 12.40
CA GLN A 214 2.45 10.32 12.53
C GLN A 214 3.23 10.16 11.21
N PRO A 215 4.57 10.34 11.21
CA PRO A 215 5.38 10.01 10.06
C PRO A 215 5.26 8.53 9.73
N TYR A 216 5.47 8.17 8.48
CA TYR A 216 5.54 6.78 8.10
C TYR A 216 6.62 6.06 8.94
N THR A 217 6.35 4.81 9.33
CA THR A 217 7.35 3.99 10.05
C THR A 217 8.39 3.37 9.10
N GLN A 218 8.17 3.51 7.80
CA GLN A 218 9.02 3.15 6.66
C GLN A 218 8.96 4.29 5.64
N ASP A 219 9.86 4.36 4.68
CA ASP A 219 9.78 5.43 3.68
C ASP A 219 8.47 5.28 2.88
N GLU A 220 7.82 6.42 2.62
CA GLU A 220 6.74 6.52 1.66
C GLU A 220 7.25 6.02 0.31
N VAL A 221 6.61 4.97 -0.17
CA VAL A 221 6.73 4.56 -1.56
C VAL A 221 6.15 5.72 -2.38
N GLN A 222 7.00 6.54 -3.01
CA GLN A 222 6.57 7.79 -3.67
C GLN A 222 5.38 7.55 -4.61
N ASN A 223 4.18 8.03 -4.24
CA ASN A 223 2.95 7.81 -5.00
C ASN A 223 2.24 9.13 -5.36
N PRO A 224 2.36 9.65 -6.59
CA PRO A 224 1.73 10.89 -7.03
C PRO A 224 0.38 10.64 -7.68
N GLY A 225 -0.63 11.34 -7.15
CA GLY A 225 -1.89 11.46 -7.85
C GLY A 225 -2.74 12.59 -7.30
N ALA A 226 -2.77 13.72 -8.03
CA ALA A 226 -3.98 14.32 -8.59
C ALA A 226 -3.60 15.39 -9.62
N ALA A 227 -4.27 15.37 -10.77
CA ALA A 227 -3.84 15.92 -12.04
C ALA A 227 -4.09 17.43 -12.26
N GLY A 228 -3.27 18.03 -13.11
CA GLY A 228 -3.54 19.28 -13.84
C GLY A 228 -2.54 19.41 -14.99
N GLY A 229 -2.99 19.20 -16.22
CA GLY A 229 -2.13 19.13 -17.40
C GLY A 229 -1.57 20.48 -17.88
N GLY A 230 -0.45 20.39 -18.60
CA GLY A 230 0.03 21.40 -19.52
C GLY A 230 1.31 22.11 -19.08
N GLY A 231 2.47 21.53 -19.42
CA GLY A 231 3.73 22.26 -19.39
C GLY A 231 4.95 21.35 -19.22
N ALA A 232 5.77 21.28 -20.26
CA ALA A 232 7.08 20.65 -20.30
C ALA A 232 7.88 20.72 -18.99
N SER A 233 8.18 19.53 -18.46
CA SER A 233 9.38 19.09 -17.71
C SER A 233 10.21 20.13 -16.94
N GLY A 234 10.30 19.90 -15.62
CA GLY A 234 11.52 20.11 -14.84
C GLY A 234 12.17 18.82 -14.31
N THR A 235 11.47 17.68 -14.29
CA THR A 235 11.91 16.46 -13.58
C THR A 235 12.17 15.24 -14.47
N GLY A 236 11.80 15.28 -15.76
CA GLY A 236 11.95 14.15 -16.68
C GLY A 236 11.16 12.90 -16.28
N VAL A 237 10.08 13.03 -15.50
CA VAL A 237 9.14 11.93 -15.16
C VAL A 237 7.78 12.27 -15.78
N TYR A 238 7.20 11.30 -16.49
CA TYR A 238 5.96 11.45 -17.25
C TYR A 238 4.78 10.69 -16.63
N TYR A 239 5.05 9.58 -15.95
CA TYR A 239 4.04 8.75 -15.31
C TYR A 239 4.65 7.84 -14.27
N HIS A 240 3.87 7.48 -13.25
CA HIS A 240 4.14 6.32 -12.43
C HIS A 240 2.90 5.89 -11.66
N GLU A 241 2.91 4.64 -11.24
CA GLU A 241 1.83 4.01 -10.48
C GLU A 241 2.41 2.87 -9.64
N GLY A 242 2.21 2.94 -8.33
CA GLY A 242 2.62 1.92 -7.34
C GLY A 242 1.45 1.10 -6.78
N PHE A 243 0.22 1.36 -7.23
CA PHE A 243 -1.00 0.61 -6.91
C PHE A 243 -1.40 0.54 -5.43
N ASP A 244 -0.92 1.43 -4.57
CA ASP A 244 -1.28 1.44 -3.14
C ASP A 244 -2.52 2.27 -2.77
N ALA A 245 -2.97 3.16 -3.67
CA ALA A 245 -4.03 4.15 -3.40
C ALA A 245 -5.32 3.97 -4.24
N GLY A 246 -5.50 2.79 -4.84
CA GLY A 246 -6.52 2.50 -5.86
C GLY A 246 -5.98 2.69 -7.29
N PRO A 247 -6.65 2.23 -8.36
CA PRO A 247 -6.11 2.34 -9.71
C PRO A 247 -6.32 3.78 -10.20
N HIS A 248 -5.31 4.63 -10.08
CA HIS A 248 -5.42 6.01 -10.54
C HIS A 248 -5.38 6.01 -12.07
N GLY A 249 -6.53 6.31 -12.69
CA GLY A 249 -6.59 6.62 -14.13
C GLY A 249 -6.51 5.43 -15.08
N LEU A 250 -6.61 4.19 -14.58
CA LEU A 250 -6.61 3.00 -15.43
C LEU A 250 -8.02 2.70 -15.94
N GLN A 251 -8.18 2.64 -17.27
CA GLN A 251 -9.43 2.19 -17.88
C GLN A 251 -9.49 0.67 -17.85
N CYS A 252 -10.21 0.11 -16.86
CA CYS A 252 -10.31 -1.33 -16.65
C CYS A 252 -11.35 -1.99 -17.58
N ASP A 253 -10.95 -3.04 -18.29
CA ASP A 253 -11.87 -4.09 -18.71
C ASP A 253 -11.84 -5.19 -17.63
N ALA A 254 -12.76 -5.09 -16.66
CA ALA A 254 -12.72 -5.69 -15.31
C ALA A 254 -12.80 -7.23 -15.23
N GLY A 255 -12.53 -7.97 -16.30
CA GLY A 255 -12.75 -9.42 -16.35
C GLY A 255 -11.64 -10.27 -15.72
N VAL A 256 -10.38 -9.86 -15.83
CA VAL A 256 -9.20 -10.67 -15.42
C VAL A 256 -8.26 -9.94 -14.47
N TRP A 257 -8.46 -8.64 -14.27
CA TRP A 257 -7.58 -7.76 -13.50
C TRP A 257 -8.16 -7.48 -12.11
N ASP A 258 -7.32 -7.56 -11.08
CA ASP A 258 -7.64 -7.25 -9.69
C ASP A 258 -6.48 -6.46 -9.06
N GLN A 259 -6.77 -5.58 -8.10
CA GLN A 259 -5.77 -4.78 -7.40
C GLN A 259 -5.88 -5.05 -5.90
N ARG A 260 -4.81 -5.62 -5.34
CA ARG A 260 -4.81 -6.14 -3.96
C ARG A 260 -3.41 -6.58 -3.54
N ALA A 261 -3.28 -6.92 -2.27
CA ALA A 261 -2.14 -7.67 -1.77
C ALA A 261 -2.15 -9.09 -2.39
N PRO A 262 -1.01 -9.59 -2.90
CA PRO A 262 -0.90 -10.97 -3.39
C PRO A 262 -1.35 -12.00 -2.36
N LEU A 263 -2.33 -12.84 -2.74
CA LEU A 263 -2.77 -13.99 -1.93
C LEU A 263 -2.02 -15.27 -2.28
N ASP A 264 -1.60 -15.38 -3.53
CA ASP A 264 -0.77 -16.43 -4.10
C ASP A 264 0.23 -15.80 -5.08
N GLY A 265 1.18 -16.59 -5.58
CA GLY A 265 2.28 -16.08 -6.41
C GLY A 265 3.40 -15.45 -5.56
N PRO A 266 3.75 -14.16 -5.74
CA PRO A 266 4.79 -13.50 -4.97
C PRO A 266 4.41 -13.39 -3.47
N CYS A 267 5.41 -13.22 -2.60
CA CYS A 267 5.21 -13.04 -1.15
C CYS A 267 4.48 -11.72 -0.80
N GLY A 268 4.31 -10.86 -1.80
CA GLY A 268 3.56 -9.62 -1.75
C GLY A 268 3.91 -8.72 -2.91
N ALA A 269 3.34 -7.52 -2.90
CA ALA A 269 3.64 -6.47 -3.86
C ALA A 269 5.16 -6.20 -3.89
N ALA A 270 5.68 -5.74 -5.04
CA ALA A 270 7.10 -5.43 -5.21
C ALA A 270 7.50 -4.26 -4.32
N SER A 271 6.58 -3.34 -4.13
CA SER A 271 6.62 -2.19 -3.23
C SER A 271 5.27 -2.05 -2.53
N GLY A 272 5.23 -1.37 -1.39
CA GLY A 272 3.97 -1.05 -0.74
C GLY A 272 3.14 -2.26 -0.28
N ALA A 273 1.83 -2.07 -0.23
CA ALA A 273 0.84 -3.02 0.28
C ALA A 273 0.09 -3.78 -0.83
N THR A 274 -0.16 -3.16 -1.98
CA THR A 274 -0.99 -3.75 -3.05
C THR A 274 -0.37 -3.58 -4.43
N CYS A 275 -0.57 -4.57 -5.31
CA CYS A 275 -0.13 -4.51 -6.70
C CYS A 275 -1.27 -4.89 -7.65
N LEU A 276 -1.05 -4.74 -8.95
CA LEU A 276 -1.98 -5.19 -9.97
C LEU A 276 -1.75 -6.68 -10.30
N MET A 277 -2.81 -7.47 -10.40
CA MET A 277 -2.77 -8.90 -10.73
C MET A 277 -3.73 -9.21 -11.89
N ALA A 278 -3.26 -9.97 -12.88
CA ALA A 278 -4.09 -10.58 -13.90
C ALA A 278 -4.15 -12.10 -13.76
N ARG A 279 -5.37 -12.66 -13.74
CA ARG A 279 -5.62 -14.10 -13.72
C ARG A 279 -6.92 -14.45 -14.42
N ALA A 280 -6.96 -15.59 -15.10
CA ALA A 280 -8.18 -16.12 -15.73
C ALA A 280 -8.33 -17.63 -15.50
N LEU A 281 -9.14 -18.01 -14.51
CA LEU A 281 -9.36 -19.42 -14.12
C LEU A 281 -10.13 -20.23 -15.16
N ALA A 282 -10.98 -19.60 -15.97
CA ALA A 282 -11.82 -20.25 -16.98
C ALA A 282 -11.51 -19.78 -18.41
N GLY A 283 -10.31 -19.20 -18.62
CA GLY A 283 -9.92 -18.55 -19.87
C GLY A 283 -10.50 -17.14 -19.98
N GLY A 284 -9.98 -16.35 -20.91
CA GLY A 284 -10.37 -14.95 -21.10
C GLY A 284 -9.19 -14.05 -21.38
N SER A 285 -9.47 -12.78 -21.64
CA SER A 285 -8.46 -11.75 -21.85
C SER A 285 -8.92 -10.43 -21.27
N GLY A 286 -7.98 -9.59 -20.88
CA GLY A 286 -8.27 -8.22 -20.49
C GLY A 286 -7.07 -7.32 -20.70
N SER A 287 -7.39 -6.05 -20.94
CA SER A 287 -6.41 -4.99 -21.12
C SER A 287 -6.63 -3.92 -20.07
N LEU A 288 -5.53 -3.29 -19.69
CA LEU A 288 -5.52 -2.18 -18.77
C LEU A 288 -4.62 -1.08 -19.35
N LEU A 289 -5.19 0.12 -19.49
CA LEU A 289 -4.53 1.24 -20.15
C LEU A 289 -4.17 2.34 -19.16
N THR A 290 -2.97 2.91 -19.30
CA THR A 290 -2.61 4.17 -18.64
C THR A 290 -3.50 5.31 -19.13
N PRO A 291 -3.57 6.43 -18.40
CA PRO A 291 -3.94 7.72 -18.99
C PRO A 291 -3.10 8.02 -20.24
N THR A 292 -3.58 8.96 -21.05
CA THR A 292 -2.76 9.54 -22.13
C THR A 292 -1.56 10.24 -21.52
N LEU A 293 -0.37 9.83 -21.96
CA LEU A 293 0.92 10.37 -21.56
C LEU A 293 1.40 11.34 -22.64
N ASP A 294 1.72 12.57 -22.23
CA ASP A 294 2.31 13.58 -23.09
C ASP A 294 3.84 13.45 -23.09
N LEU A 295 4.40 13.00 -24.22
CA LEU A 295 5.85 12.90 -24.44
C LEU A 295 6.37 14.01 -25.36
N ALA A 296 5.63 15.11 -25.56
CA ALA A 296 5.98 16.19 -26.48
C ALA A 296 7.37 16.79 -26.24
N ASN A 297 7.84 16.77 -24.99
CA ASN A 297 9.13 17.33 -24.57
C ASN A 297 10.13 16.26 -24.10
N ALA A 298 9.85 14.99 -24.41
CA ALA A 298 10.73 13.90 -24.04
C ALA A 298 11.91 13.77 -25.01
N ASP A 299 13.09 13.42 -24.49
CA ASP A 299 14.29 13.15 -25.30
C ASP A 299 14.51 11.65 -25.44
N ARG A 300 14.63 10.94 -24.31
CA ARG A 300 14.82 9.49 -24.25
C ARG A 300 13.90 8.85 -23.22
N PRO A 301 12.56 8.90 -23.43
CA PRO A 301 11.61 8.30 -22.51
C PRO A 301 11.75 6.78 -22.48
N VAL A 302 11.66 6.22 -21.28
CA VAL A 302 11.72 4.79 -21.00
C VAL A 302 10.55 4.44 -20.10
N PHE A 303 9.85 3.36 -20.43
CA PHE A 303 8.87 2.75 -19.55
C PHE A 303 9.52 1.60 -18.79
N VAL A 304 9.37 1.56 -17.46
CA VAL A 304 9.77 0.45 -16.60
C VAL A 304 8.58 -0.01 -15.80
N LEU A 305 8.50 -1.31 -15.56
CA LEU A 305 7.60 -1.93 -14.58
C LEU A 305 8.34 -3.01 -13.80
N LYS A 306 7.92 -3.25 -12.57
CA LYS A 306 8.16 -4.51 -11.86
C LYS A 306 7.11 -5.52 -12.28
N HIS A 307 7.53 -6.75 -12.55
CA HIS A 307 6.59 -7.85 -12.68
C HIS A 307 7.04 -9.14 -12.01
N TRP A 308 6.08 -9.92 -11.59
CA TRP A 308 6.24 -11.33 -11.25
C TRP A 308 5.24 -12.10 -12.09
N TYR A 309 5.64 -13.22 -12.68
CA TYR A 309 4.68 -14.05 -13.40
C TYR A 309 4.99 -15.53 -13.27
N ASP A 310 3.92 -16.31 -13.17
CA ASP A 310 3.92 -17.76 -13.33
C ASP A 310 2.67 -18.12 -14.14
N LEU A 311 2.92 -18.42 -15.40
CA LEU A 311 1.93 -18.53 -16.47
C LEU A 311 2.09 -19.89 -17.13
N THR A 312 0.99 -20.65 -17.26
CA THR A 312 0.98 -21.92 -17.96
C THR A 312 1.57 -21.73 -19.35
N GLU A 313 2.67 -22.43 -19.64
CA GLU A 313 3.44 -22.20 -20.88
C GLU A 313 2.54 -22.35 -22.11
N ASP A 314 2.67 -21.41 -23.04
CA ASP A 314 1.96 -21.31 -24.33
C ASP A 314 0.43 -21.09 -24.26
N GLN A 315 -0.21 -21.40 -23.12
CA GLN A 315 -1.65 -21.29 -22.85
C GLN A 315 -2.05 -19.98 -22.18
N VAL A 316 -1.13 -19.33 -21.48
CA VAL A 316 -1.33 -18.03 -20.86
C VAL A 316 -0.21 -17.09 -21.28
N GLY A 317 -0.59 -15.86 -21.62
CA GLY A 317 0.33 -14.84 -22.12
C GLY A 317 0.04 -13.46 -21.58
N ALA A 318 1.10 -12.70 -21.34
CA ALA A 318 1.06 -11.29 -21.03
C ALA A 318 1.93 -10.49 -22.01
N THR A 319 1.53 -9.27 -22.35
CA THR A 319 2.34 -8.38 -23.20
C THR A 319 2.06 -6.91 -22.90
N VAL A 320 2.99 -6.04 -23.27
CA VAL A 320 2.86 -4.59 -23.16
C VAL A 320 2.74 -4.01 -24.57
N ARG A 321 1.78 -3.12 -24.77
CA ARG A 321 1.55 -2.43 -26.02
C ARG A 321 1.62 -0.92 -25.82
N VAL A 322 2.00 -0.21 -26.86
CA VAL A 322 1.86 1.24 -26.97
C VAL A 322 0.74 1.54 -27.95
N ARG A 323 -0.09 2.51 -27.61
CA ARG A 323 -1.16 3.05 -28.47
C ARG A 323 -0.85 4.51 -28.75
N THR A 324 -0.97 4.88 -30.02
CA THR A 324 -0.83 6.26 -30.49
C THR A 324 -2.02 6.60 -31.39
N ALA A 325 -2.12 7.85 -31.84
CA ALA A 325 -3.11 8.25 -32.84
C ALA A 325 -3.00 7.46 -34.17
N HIS A 326 -1.85 6.84 -34.44
CA HIS A 326 -1.55 6.15 -35.69
C HIS A 326 -1.74 4.63 -35.62
N GLY A 327 -1.96 4.06 -34.43
CA GLY A 327 -2.18 2.63 -34.26
C GLY A 327 -1.67 2.09 -32.93
N SER A 328 -1.46 0.78 -32.86
CA SER A 328 -0.89 0.14 -31.66
C SER A 328 0.15 -0.90 -32.03
N ALA A 329 1.20 -0.97 -31.22
CA ALA A 329 2.33 -1.88 -31.41
C ALA A 329 2.69 -2.58 -30.09
N ILE A 330 3.26 -3.77 -30.18
CA ILE A 330 3.84 -4.47 -29.01
C ILE A 330 5.19 -3.83 -28.70
N LEU A 331 5.43 -3.53 -27.43
CA LEU A 331 6.74 -3.11 -26.95
C LEU A 331 7.56 -4.34 -26.58
N GLU A 332 8.77 -4.45 -27.14
CA GLU A 332 9.74 -5.46 -26.72
C GLU A 332 10.53 -4.91 -25.52
N PRO A 333 10.63 -5.66 -24.42
CA PRO A 333 11.48 -5.25 -23.32
C PRO A 333 12.94 -5.39 -23.75
N GLY A 334 13.85 -4.64 -23.14
CA GLY A 334 15.27 -4.73 -23.46
C GLY A 334 15.91 -6.09 -23.14
N THR A 335 15.27 -6.90 -22.30
CA THR A 335 15.63 -8.31 -22.03
C THR A 335 15.09 -9.27 -23.11
N GLY A 336 14.20 -8.81 -23.99
CA GLY A 336 13.51 -9.58 -25.01
C GLY A 336 12.29 -10.35 -24.48
N LEU A 337 11.27 -10.53 -25.31
CA LEU A 337 10.14 -11.40 -24.97
C LEU A 337 10.55 -12.88 -25.00
N PRO A 338 10.20 -13.68 -23.96
CA PRO A 338 10.62 -15.07 -23.84
C PRO A 338 9.96 -16.00 -24.85
N ARG A 339 8.78 -15.61 -25.38
CA ARG A 339 8.03 -16.38 -26.37
C ARG A 339 7.72 -15.51 -27.58
N ARG A 340 7.95 -16.05 -28.78
CA ARG A 340 7.76 -15.35 -30.05
C ARG A 340 6.36 -15.51 -30.65
N GLY A 341 5.59 -16.47 -30.15
CA GLY A 341 4.20 -16.65 -30.55
C GLY A 341 3.44 -17.45 -29.50
N LEU A 342 2.47 -16.81 -28.85
CA LEU A 342 1.63 -17.41 -27.82
C LEU A 342 0.21 -17.59 -28.35
N ARG A 343 -0.38 -18.77 -28.15
CA ARG A 343 -1.73 -19.07 -28.62
C ARG A 343 -2.77 -18.16 -27.98
N ALA A 344 -2.64 -17.93 -26.68
CA ALA A 344 -3.48 -17.01 -25.91
C ALA A 344 -3.46 -15.57 -26.46
N LEU A 345 -2.33 -15.14 -27.00
CA LEU A 345 -2.14 -13.82 -27.63
C LEU A 345 -2.28 -13.88 -29.17
N ARG A 346 -3.02 -14.87 -29.70
CA ARG A 346 -3.31 -15.04 -31.14
C ARG A 346 -2.06 -15.09 -32.02
N GLY A 347 -1.00 -15.72 -31.52
CA GLY A 347 0.29 -15.85 -32.21
C GLY A 347 1.25 -14.69 -31.99
N SER A 348 0.89 -13.69 -31.18
CA SER A 348 1.78 -12.58 -30.82
C SER A 348 2.84 -12.99 -29.80
N PRO A 349 4.00 -12.32 -29.76
CA PRO A 349 5.00 -12.54 -28.73
C PRO A 349 4.54 -12.02 -27.36
N GLY A 350 5.09 -12.59 -26.27
CA GLY A 350 4.74 -12.18 -24.91
C GLY A 350 5.49 -12.95 -23.83
N PHE A 351 5.19 -12.60 -22.58
CA PHE A 351 5.62 -13.31 -21.38
C PHE A 351 4.75 -14.55 -21.16
N SER A 352 5.39 -15.67 -20.84
CA SER A 352 4.77 -16.95 -20.44
C SER A 352 5.83 -17.79 -19.70
N GLY A 353 5.44 -18.83 -18.98
CA GLY A 353 6.32 -19.55 -18.06
C GLY A 353 6.52 -18.79 -16.75
N SER A 354 7.70 -18.89 -16.13
CA SER A 354 7.98 -18.28 -14.81
C SER A 354 9.08 -17.22 -14.87
N SER A 355 8.87 -16.08 -14.19
CA SER A 355 9.87 -15.01 -14.00
C SER A 355 10.91 -15.33 -12.91
N ARG A 356 10.63 -16.34 -12.07
CA ARG A 356 11.43 -16.74 -10.90
C ARG A 356 11.65 -15.58 -9.91
N GLY A 357 10.58 -14.86 -9.58
CA GLY A 357 10.60 -13.71 -8.68
C GLY A 357 10.22 -12.40 -9.38
N TRP A 358 10.17 -11.31 -8.62
CA TRP A 358 9.99 -9.97 -9.17
C TRP A 358 11.19 -9.60 -10.05
N ARG A 359 10.91 -9.12 -11.26
CA ARG A 359 11.89 -8.68 -12.26
C ARG A 359 11.50 -7.29 -12.77
N ASP A 360 12.51 -6.52 -13.16
CA ASP A 360 12.29 -5.30 -13.93
C ASP A 360 12.12 -5.66 -15.41
N ALA A 361 11.11 -5.09 -16.05
CA ALA A 361 10.99 -5.05 -17.50
C ALA A 361 11.01 -3.58 -17.94
N TRP A 362 11.91 -3.24 -18.86
CA TRP A 362 12.05 -1.89 -19.38
C TRP A 362 11.86 -1.88 -20.90
N PHE A 363 11.23 -0.82 -21.39
CA PHE A 363 10.82 -0.65 -22.78
C PHE A 363 11.27 0.73 -23.26
N ASP A 364 11.94 0.75 -24.41
CA ASP A 364 12.36 2.00 -25.04
C ASP A 364 11.15 2.70 -25.67
N LEU A 365 10.85 3.91 -25.20
CA LEU A 365 9.82 4.76 -25.77
C LEU A 365 10.40 5.90 -26.63
N THR A 366 11.71 5.97 -26.82
CA THR A 366 12.37 6.97 -27.68
C THR A 366 11.71 7.12 -29.06
N PRO A 367 11.23 6.04 -29.72
CA PRO A 367 10.52 6.17 -31.00
C PRO A 367 9.21 6.98 -30.94
N PHE A 368 8.67 7.23 -29.75
CA PHE A 368 7.44 7.97 -29.49
C PHE A 368 7.68 9.31 -28.80
N ALA A 369 8.94 9.74 -28.67
CA ALA A 369 9.27 11.08 -28.21
C ALA A 369 8.64 12.13 -29.15
N GLY A 370 7.97 13.13 -28.57
CA GLY A 370 7.20 14.12 -29.33
C GLY A 370 5.72 13.77 -29.53
N GLU A 371 5.25 12.59 -29.10
CA GLU A 371 3.86 12.13 -29.30
C GLU A 371 3.06 12.05 -27.99
N GLU A 372 1.73 11.94 -28.11
CA GLU A 372 0.86 11.47 -27.04
C GLU A 372 0.65 9.96 -27.17
N VAL A 373 0.87 9.22 -26.08
CA VAL A 373 0.77 7.75 -26.07
C VAL A 373 -0.05 7.22 -24.91
N GLN A 374 -0.60 6.01 -25.05
CA GLN A 374 -1.08 5.21 -23.92
C GLN A 374 -0.35 3.87 -23.88
N LEU A 375 0.01 3.43 -22.69
CA LEU A 375 0.57 2.10 -22.49
C LEU A 375 -0.55 1.14 -22.09
N GLU A 376 -0.56 -0.05 -22.68
CA GLU A 376 -1.57 -1.08 -22.48
C GLU A 376 -0.92 -2.38 -21.98
N LEU A 377 -1.30 -2.80 -20.78
CA LEU A 377 -0.97 -4.10 -20.21
C LEU A 377 -2.04 -5.09 -20.65
N THR A 378 -1.66 -6.11 -21.44
CA THR A 378 -2.58 -7.11 -21.98
C THR A 378 -2.29 -8.47 -21.36
N PHE A 379 -3.33 -9.13 -20.86
CA PHE A 379 -3.29 -10.52 -20.38
C PHE A 379 -4.31 -11.37 -21.13
N ALA A 380 -3.95 -12.62 -21.45
CA ALA A 380 -4.86 -13.58 -22.07
C ALA A 380 -4.55 -15.01 -21.66
N ALA A 381 -5.60 -15.84 -21.61
CA ALA A 381 -5.58 -17.25 -21.28
C ALA A 381 -6.51 -18.04 -22.22
N ASP A 382 -6.04 -19.17 -22.77
CA ASP A 382 -6.75 -19.97 -23.77
C ASP A 382 -7.53 -21.19 -23.22
N GLY A 383 -7.84 -21.21 -21.93
CA GLY A 383 -8.60 -22.27 -21.26
C GLY A 383 -8.55 -22.18 -19.73
N VAL A 384 -8.87 -23.29 -19.05
CA VAL A 384 -8.78 -23.37 -17.58
C VAL A 384 -7.31 -23.31 -17.15
N ASN A 385 -6.97 -22.36 -16.28
CA ASN A 385 -5.60 -22.15 -15.82
C ASN A 385 -5.55 -22.03 -14.30
N ASP A 386 -4.68 -22.81 -13.66
CA ASP A 386 -4.53 -22.84 -12.21
C ASP A 386 -3.27 -22.08 -11.71
N ALA A 387 -2.45 -21.58 -12.63
CA ALA A 387 -1.27 -20.78 -12.30
C ALA A 387 -1.64 -19.44 -11.61
N PRO A 388 -0.76 -18.89 -10.74
CA PRO A 388 -1.04 -17.65 -10.00
C PRO A 388 -1.29 -16.42 -10.89
N GLY A 389 -0.72 -16.38 -12.09
CA GLY A 389 -0.98 -15.30 -13.06
C GLY A 389 0.17 -14.32 -13.22
N TRP A 390 -0.16 -13.11 -13.67
CA TRP A 390 0.79 -12.02 -13.90
C TRP A 390 0.55 -10.88 -12.91
N PHE A 391 1.61 -10.47 -12.22
CA PHE A 391 1.60 -9.42 -11.21
C PHE A 391 2.47 -8.29 -11.72
N VAL A 392 1.98 -7.06 -11.60
CA VAL A 392 2.63 -5.85 -12.08
C VAL A 392 2.61 -4.81 -10.98
N ASP A 393 3.72 -4.12 -10.82
CA ASP A 393 3.92 -3.10 -9.81
C ASP A 393 4.92 -2.04 -10.30
N ASP A 394 5.06 -0.92 -9.58
CA ASP A 394 6.07 0.12 -9.84
C ASP A 394 6.18 0.55 -11.32
N LEU A 395 5.07 0.97 -11.94
CA LEU A 395 5.13 1.54 -13.28
C LEU A 395 5.87 2.88 -13.21
N LEU A 396 6.77 3.13 -14.15
CA LEU A 396 7.47 4.41 -14.28
C LEU A 396 7.70 4.72 -15.76
N VAL A 397 7.26 5.87 -16.22
CA VAL A 397 7.66 6.47 -17.49
C VAL A 397 8.46 7.72 -17.18
N ALA A 398 9.73 7.73 -17.58
CA ALA A 398 10.65 8.82 -17.31
C ALA A 398 11.78 8.85 -18.34
N GLU A 399 12.55 9.93 -18.36
CA GLU A 399 13.80 10.03 -19.10
C GLU A 399 14.77 8.93 -18.67
N ALA A 400 15.51 8.37 -19.62
CA ALA A 400 16.47 7.29 -19.38
C ALA A 400 17.45 7.63 -18.23
N ALA A 401 17.92 8.88 -18.17
CA ALA A 401 18.81 9.34 -17.09
C ALA A 401 18.16 9.28 -15.70
N VAL A 402 16.85 9.58 -15.61
CA VAL A 402 16.08 9.49 -14.36
C VAL A 402 15.89 8.04 -13.96
N VAL A 403 15.57 7.17 -14.92
CA VAL A 403 15.44 5.72 -14.70
C VAL A 403 16.77 5.12 -14.22
N GLU A 404 17.89 5.47 -14.87
CA GLU A 404 19.23 5.02 -14.49
C GLU A 404 19.64 5.49 -13.09
N ALA A 405 19.32 6.74 -12.73
CA ALA A 405 19.61 7.29 -11.42
C ALA A 405 18.76 6.65 -10.31
N ARG A 406 17.46 6.40 -10.57
CA ARG A 406 16.53 5.80 -9.61
C ARG A 406 16.77 4.31 -9.40
N LEU A 407 17.06 3.57 -10.45
CA LEU A 407 17.21 2.12 -10.38
C LEU A 407 18.65 1.68 -10.13
N GLY A 408 19.64 2.48 -10.54
CA GLY A 408 21.05 2.12 -10.49
C GLY A 408 21.40 1.03 -11.51
N LYS A 409 22.52 1.20 -12.22
CA LYS A 409 23.02 0.23 -13.23
C LYS A 409 23.15 -1.21 -12.70
N ALA A 410 23.37 -1.38 -11.40
CA ALA A 410 23.52 -2.68 -10.74
C ALA A 410 22.18 -3.41 -10.46
N ARG A 411 21.03 -2.71 -10.36
CA ARG A 411 19.73 -3.34 -10.06
C ARG A 411 19.06 -3.90 -11.32
N LEU A 412 19.36 -3.30 -12.47
CA LEU A 412 19.03 -3.82 -13.81
C LEU A 412 19.68 -5.19 -14.09
N ASP A 413 20.83 -5.48 -13.46
CA ASP A 413 21.52 -6.77 -13.57
C ASP A 413 21.25 -7.71 -12.36
N ALA A 414 20.67 -7.20 -11.25
CA ALA A 414 20.62 -7.91 -9.97
C ALA A 414 19.27 -7.85 -9.22
N ALA A 415 18.14 -7.68 -9.90
CA ALA A 415 16.81 -7.94 -9.30
C ALA A 415 16.62 -9.46 -9.09
N GLY A 416 17.32 -9.95 -8.07
CA GLY A 416 17.27 -11.30 -7.56
C GLY A 416 16.05 -11.47 -6.65
N ALA A 417 15.14 -12.31 -7.11
CA ALA A 417 14.51 -13.35 -6.31
C ALA A 417 14.01 -12.94 -4.91
N CYS A 418 12.71 -12.64 -4.82
CA CYS A 418 11.95 -13.14 -3.68
C CYS A 418 11.84 -14.67 -3.85
N SER A 419 12.92 -15.39 -3.54
CA SER A 419 12.97 -16.85 -3.59
C SER A 419 14.07 -17.33 -2.64
N GLN A 420 13.77 -17.30 -1.34
CA GLN A 420 14.09 -18.45 -0.51
C GLN A 420 12.78 -19.06 -0.05
N THR A 421 12.25 -19.99 -0.85
CA THR A 421 11.22 -20.90 -0.36
C THR A 421 11.83 -21.71 0.78
N LEU A 422 11.36 -21.52 2.01
CA LEU A 422 11.51 -22.54 3.03
C LEU A 422 10.38 -23.55 2.75
N SER A 423 10.76 -24.59 2.01
CA SER A 423 10.01 -25.78 1.61
C SER A 423 9.01 -25.66 0.45
N GLU A 424 9.30 -26.42 -0.62
CA GLU A 424 8.24 -26.98 -1.45
C GLU A 424 7.54 -28.07 -0.64
N GLY A 425 6.26 -27.85 -0.33
CA GLY A 425 5.46 -28.82 0.41
C GLY A 425 5.76 -28.79 1.90
N LEU A 426 4.99 -27.97 2.62
CA LEU A 426 4.95 -27.98 4.07
C LEU A 426 4.59 -29.40 4.55
N ALA A 427 5.42 -30.04 5.38
CA ALA A 427 5.09 -31.36 5.92
C ALA A 427 3.91 -31.22 6.89
N LEU A 428 2.75 -31.75 6.47
CA LEU A 428 1.52 -31.71 7.26
C LEU A 428 1.30 -33.07 7.92
N ALA A 429 0.97 -33.05 9.22
CA ALA A 429 0.64 -34.24 9.98
C ALA A 429 -0.57 -33.97 10.89
N PRO A 430 -1.48 -34.95 11.07
CA PRO A 430 -2.53 -34.83 12.07
C PRO A 430 -1.96 -34.69 13.48
N GLU A 431 -2.54 -33.83 14.31
CA GLU A 431 -2.13 -33.65 15.69
C GLU A 431 -2.90 -34.60 16.62
N GLY A 432 -2.17 -35.47 17.32
CA GLY A 432 -2.76 -36.45 18.23
C GLY A 432 -3.20 -37.76 17.54
N SER A 433 -3.64 -38.72 18.35
CA SER A 433 -3.96 -40.08 17.90
C SER A 433 -5.37 -40.23 17.30
N VAL A 434 -6.20 -39.18 17.37
CA VAL A 434 -7.60 -39.19 16.90
C VAL A 434 -7.84 -37.93 16.07
N SER A 435 -7.69 -38.03 14.75
CA SER A 435 -7.92 -36.91 13.81
C SER A 435 -8.72 -37.36 12.58
N SER A 436 -9.57 -36.49 12.04
CA SER A 436 -10.30 -36.72 10.80
C SER A 436 -9.50 -36.37 9.54
N TRP A 437 -8.37 -35.69 9.67
CA TRP A 437 -7.52 -35.31 8.54
C TRP A 437 -6.90 -36.54 7.86
N ARG A 438 -6.89 -36.54 6.53
CA ARG A 438 -6.30 -37.57 5.67
C ARG A 438 -5.46 -36.91 4.58
N LEU A 439 -4.24 -37.38 4.40
CA LEU A 439 -3.36 -36.97 3.31
C LEU A 439 -3.60 -37.88 2.09
N GLY A 440 -3.65 -37.30 0.90
CA GLY A 440 -3.85 -38.06 -0.34
C GLY A 440 -4.53 -37.24 -1.44
N GLU A 441 -5.14 -37.94 -2.38
CA GLU A 441 -5.96 -37.30 -3.42
C GLU A 441 -7.22 -36.68 -2.80
N LEU A 442 -7.47 -35.42 -3.13
CA LEU A 442 -8.60 -34.63 -2.65
C LEU A 442 -9.87 -35.00 -3.42
N ALA A 443 -11.01 -34.97 -2.73
CA ALA A 443 -12.30 -35.30 -3.34
C ALA A 443 -12.61 -34.34 -4.51
N PRO A 444 -12.77 -34.83 -5.76
CA PRO A 444 -13.02 -33.97 -6.92
C PRO A 444 -14.30 -33.13 -6.80
N ALA A 445 -15.29 -33.64 -6.06
CA ALA A 445 -16.53 -32.93 -5.76
C ALA A 445 -16.32 -31.68 -4.88
N LEU A 446 -15.21 -31.60 -4.14
CA LEU A 446 -14.86 -30.46 -3.28
C LEU A 446 -13.93 -29.48 -3.99
N VAL A 447 -12.92 -29.98 -4.71
CA VAL A 447 -11.88 -29.15 -5.35
C VAL A 447 -12.15 -28.82 -6.82
N GLY A 448 -13.23 -29.38 -7.39
CA GLY A 448 -13.67 -29.11 -8.78
C GLY A 448 -12.86 -29.84 -9.86
N SER A 449 -11.84 -30.62 -9.51
CA SER A 449 -10.95 -31.32 -10.45
C SER A 449 -10.39 -32.61 -9.85
N ALA A 450 -10.04 -33.59 -10.69
CA ALA A 450 -9.39 -34.84 -10.27
C ALA A 450 -7.87 -34.70 -10.22
N GLY A 451 -7.18 -35.54 -9.43
CA GLY A 451 -5.71 -35.57 -9.39
C GLY A 451 -5.04 -34.49 -8.53
N VAL A 452 -5.80 -33.71 -7.75
CA VAL A 452 -5.21 -32.77 -6.79
C VAL A 452 -4.84 -33.51 -5.51
N HIS A 453 -3.59 -33.39 -5.06
CA HIS A 453 -3.12 -33.96 -3.79
C HIS A 453 -3.02 -32.92 -2.68
N GLY A 454 -3.36 -33.32 -1.46
CA GLY A 454 -3.31 -32.46 -0.29
C GLY A 454 -3.77 -33.16 0.99
N ALA A 455 -4.31 -32.38 1.91
CA ALA A 455 -4.93 -32.87 3.14
C ALA A 455 -6.43 -32.54 3.11
N GLN A 456 -7.28 -33.48 3.54
CA GLN A 456 -8.71 -33.25 3.71
C GLN A 456 -9.20 -33.80 5.04
N ALA A 457 -10.04 -33.04 5.73
CA ALA A 457 -10.81 -33.50 6.87
C ALA A 457 -12.30 -33.51 6.49
N ARG A 458 -13.03 -34.51 6.95
CA ARG A 458 -14.50 -34.51 6.88
C ARG A 458 -15.05 -33.90 8.16
N ALA A 459 -16.05 -33.05 8.03
CA ALA A 459 -16.87 -32.63 9.17
C ALA A 459 -17.75 -33.83 9.59
N SER A 460 -17.18 -34.76 10.35
CA SER A 460 -17.92 -35.83 11.03
C SER A 460 -17.70 -35.68 12.52
N ALA A 461 -18.78 -35.80 13.30
CA ALA A 461 -18.74 -35.72 14.76
C ALA A 461 -17.74 -36.74 15.34
N SER A 462 -16.53 -36.28 15.69
CA SER A 462 -15.62 -37.07 16.51
C SER A 462 -16.05 -36.88 17.97
N SER A 463 -16.11 -37.96 18.73
CA SER A 463 -16.49 -37.96 20.14
C SER A 463 -15.34 -37.53 21.08
N ALA A 464 -14.28 -36.91 20.53
CA ALA A 464 -13.11 -36.49 21.30
C ALA A 464 -13.20 -35.00 21.68
N PRO A 465 -12.97 -34.62 22.95
CA PRO A 465 -13.21 -33.26 23.45
C PRO A 465 -12.08 -32.24 23.13
N GLY A 466 -11.44 -32.34 21.96
CA GLY A 466 -10.35 -31.43 21.55
C GLY A 466 -10.46 -30.96 20.09
N PRO A 467 -9.77 -29.86 19.70
CA PRO A 467 -9.79 -29.37 18.32
C PRO A 467 -9.11 -30.37 17.37
N ASP A 468 -9.78 -30.73 16.28
CA ASP A 468 -9.23 -31.62 15.25
C ASP A 468 -8.33 -30.83 14.30
N ARG A 469 -7.01 -31.00 14.46
CA ARG A 469 -6.00 -30.14 13.83
C ARG A 469 -5.05 -30.92 12.93
N LEU A 470 -4.78 -30.36 11.76
CA LEU A 470 -3.63 -30.69 10.92
C LEU A 470 -2.54 -29.67 11.19
N VAL A 471 -1.32 -30.09 11.48
CA VAL A 471 -0.22 -29.21 11.87
C VAL A 471 0.99 -29.39 11.01
N THR A 472 1.83 -28.36 10.97
CA THR A 472 3.13 -28.39 10.31
C THR A 472 4.18 -29.04 11.20
N GLU A 473 5.33 -29.36 10.60
CA GLU A 473 6.60 -29.39 11.33
C GLU A 473 6.95 -28.03 11.97
N GLU A 474 7.99 -27.99 12.79
CA GLU A 474 8.50 -26.72 13.32
C GLU A 474 9.17 -25.89 12.22
N LEU A 475 8.82 -24.60 12.17
CA LEU A 475 9.26 -23.63 11.19
C LEU A 475 10.17 -22.60 11.84
N GLU A 476 11.31 -22.35 11.21
CA GLU A 476 12.30 -21.37 11.65
C GLU A 476 12.26 -20.13 10.76
N LEU A 477 11.63 -19.06 11.26
CA LEU A 477 11.45 -17.81 10.54
C LEU A 477 12.38 -16.69 11.04
N ALA A 478 13.25 -16.99 12.00
CA ALA A 478 14.13 -16.01 12.63
C ALA A 478 15.02 -15.29 11.59
N GLY A 479 15.01 -13.95 11.64
CA GLY A 479 15.84 -13.10 10.79
C GLY A 479 15.31 -12.91 9.36
N ALA A 480 14.12 -13.41 9.04
CA ALA A 480 13.46 -13.06 7.79
C ALA A 480 12.91 -11.63 7.83
N ARG A 481 13.09 -10.90 6.73
CA ARG A 481 12.48 -9.59 6.49
C ARG A 481 10.98 -9.69 6.27
N ARG A 482 10.54 -10.76 5.60
CA ARG A 482 9.14 -11.05 5.30
C ARG A 482 8.88 -12.54 5.30
N ALA A 483 7.74 -12.99 5.80
CA ALA A 483 7.32 -14.39 5.72
C ALA A 483 5.82 -14.49 5.46
N VAL A 484 5.41 -15.35 4.52
CA VAL A 484 4.00 -15.53 4.16
C VAL A 484 3.71 -17.02 3.98
N LEU A 485 2.68 -17.52 4.66
CA LEU A 485 2.08 -18.82 4.33
C LEU A 485 1.19 -18.63 3.10
N GLN A 486 1.43 -19.40 2.06
CA GLN A 486 0.55 -19.52 0.91
C GLN A 486 -0.03 -20.93 0.82
N LEU A 487 -1.31 -21.04 0.52
CA LEU A 487 -1.99 -22.31 0.30
C LEU A 487 -3.16 -22.14 -0.65
N THR A 488 -3.63 -23.26 -1.19
CA THR A 488 -4.95 -23.34 -1.83
C THR A 488 -5.87 -24.18 -0.96
N HIS A 489 -7.13 -23.81 -0.84
CA HIS A 489 -8.09 -24.58 -0.05
C HIS A 489 -9.46 -24.64 -0.70
N ALA A 490 -10.25 -25.63 -0.32
CA ALA A 490 -11.66 -25.72 -0.68
C ALA A 490 -12.46 -26.23 0.51
N TYR A 491 -13.62 -25.65 0.78
CA TYR A 491 -14.43 -25.99 1.95
C TYR A 491 -15.89 -26.13 1.57
N ALA A 492 -16.57 -27.05 2.26
CA ALA A 492 -18.00 -27.29 2.15
C ALA A 492 -18.50 -27.73 3.53
N THR A 493 -18.79 -26.74 4.35
CA THR A 493 -19.24 -26.87 5.74
C THR A 493 -20.60 -26.20 5.92
N GLU A 494 -21.36 -26.63 6.93
CA GLU A 494 -22.63 -25.99 7.26
C GLU A 494 -22.38 -24.60 7.91
N PRO A 495 -22.88 -23.50 7.33
CA PRO A 495 -22.71 -22.16 7.90
C PRO A 495 -23.18 -22.09 9.35
N GLY A 496 -22.35 -21.52 10.23
CA GLY A 496 -22.65 -21.34 11.65
C GLY A 496 -22.54 -22.61 12.52
N ARG A 497 -22.29 -23.79 11.93
CA ARG A 497 -22.17 -25.07 12.65
C ARG A 497 -20.80 -25.72 12.53
N ALA A 498 -20.11 -25.52 11.41
CA ALA A 498 -18.75 -25.99 11.23
C ALA A 498 -17.89 -24.93 10.53
N ALA A 499 -16.71 -24.66 11.10
CA ALA A 499 -15.78 -23.69 10.55
C ALA A 499 -14.34 -24.22 10.55
N GLY A 500 -13.62 -23.86 9.50
CA GLY A 500 -12.19 -24.07 9.36
C GLY A 500 -11.40 -22.83 9.79
N ARG A 501 -10.37 -22.98 10.61
CA ARG A 501 -9.54 -21.87 11.09
C ARG A 501 -8.05 -22.17 10.93
N LEU A 502 -7.29 -21.17 10.50
CA LEU A 502 -5.82 -21.18 10.56
C LEU A 502 -5.37 -20.69 11.93
N VAL A 503 -4.41 -21.40 12.52
CA VAL A 503 -3.86 -21.09 13.83
C VAL A 503 -2.34 -21.22 13.84
N VAL A 504 -1.71 -20.61 14.84
CA VAL A 504 -0.25 -20.62 15.06
C VAL A 504 0.08 -20.92 16.51
N SER A 505 1.17 -21.65 16.75
CA SER A 505 1.78 -21.82 18.06
C SER A 505 3.26 -21.41 17.99
N VAL A 506 3.69 -20.57 18.91
CA VAL A 506 5.06 -20.05 18.99
C VAL A 506 5.76 -20.68 20.20
N GLY A 507 6.92 -21.33 19.99
CA GLY A 507 7.71 -21.96 21.05
C GLY A 507 6.97 -23.03 21.85
N GLY A 508 5.97 -23.69 21.25
CA GLY A 508 5.10 -24.65 21.92
C GLY A 508 4.05 -24.01 22.85
N GLY A 509 3.85 -22.70 22.76
CA GLY A 509 2.83 -21.94 23.48
C GLY A 509 1.39 -22.22 23.02
N PRO A 510 0.40 -21.48 23.56
CA PRO A 510 -1.00 -21.65 23.19
C PRO A 510 -1.23 -21.36 21.69
N TRP A 511 -2.26 -21.98 21.12
CA TRP A 511 -2.65 -21.78 19.74
C TRP A 511 -3.47 -20.49 19.58
N GLU A 512 -3.05 -19.63 18.66
CA GLU A 512 -3.65 -18.34 18.36
C GLU A 512 -4.23 -18.30 16.95
N ALA A 513 -5.25 -17.44 16.72
CA ALA A 513 -5.83 -17.26 15.38
C ALA A 513 -4.83 -16.64 14.41
N LEU A 514 -4.79 -17.16 13.19
CA LEU A 514 -4.25 -16.44 12.05
C LEU A 514 -5.40 -16.02 11.13
N ALA A 515 -5.37 -14.77 10.66
CA ALA A 515 -6.28 -14.25 9.65
C ALA A 515 -5.61 -14.26 8.27
N PRO A 516 -6.30 -14.74 7.22
CA PRO A 516 -5.89 -14.53 5.84
C PRO A 516 -5.68 -13.05 5.52
N LEU A 517 -4.80 -12.77 4.58
CA LEU A 517 -4.74 -11.49 3.88
C LEU A 517 -6.10 -11.26 3.22
N GLY A 518 -6.79 -10.16 3.57
CA GLY A 518 -8.19 -9.90 3.19
C GLY A 518 -9.25 -10.40 4.17
N GLY A 519 -8.85 -11.12 5.23
CA GLY A 519 -9.71 -11.59 6.32
C GLY A 519 -10.53 -12.85 6.00
N TYR A 520 -11.21 -13.39 7.02
CA TYR A 520 -12.24 -14.40 6.83
C TYR A 520 -13.57 -13.71 6.53
N GLY A 521 -14.20 -14.01 5.40
CA GLY A 521 -15.54 -13.48 5.06
C GLY A 521 -16.63 -13.78 6.12
N SER A 522 -17.76 -13.08 6.01
CA SER A 522 -19.09 -13.13 6.68
C SER A 522 -19.30 -13.68 8.12
N LEU A 523 -18.28 -14.11 8.87
CA LEU A 523 -18.42 -14.66 10.23
C LEU A 523 -17.60 -13.90 11.29
N GLY A 524 -17.23 -12.65 11.02
CA GLY A 524 -16.55 -11.81 12.01
C GLY A 524 -15.21 -12.38 12.50
N GLY A 525 -14.42 -12.96 11.59
CA GLY A 525 -13.05 -13.40 11.89
C GLY A 525 -12.91 -14.79 12.53
N ARG A 526 -13.96 -15.62 12.56
CA ARG A 526 -13.95 -16.94 13.21
C ARG A 526 -13.52 -18.13 12.33
N GLY A 527 -13.20 -17.91 11.06
CA GLY A 527 -12.79 -18.97 10.11
C GLY A 527 -13.67 -19.03 8.85
N VAL A 528 -13.38 -19.98 7.96
CA VAL A 528 -14.18 -20.24 6.73
C VAL A 528 -15.35 -21.18 7.01
N SER A 529 -16.52 -20.88 6.43
CA SER A 529 -17.70 -21.75 6.48
C SER A 529 -18.57 -21.60 5.24
N GLY A 530 -19.47 -22.55 4.97
CA GLY A 530 -20.27 -22.58 3.75
C GLY A 530 -19.57 -23.37 2.65
N SER A 531 -19.74 -22.98 1.39
CA SER A 531 -19.13 -23.69 0.25
C SER A 531 -18.27 -22.76 -0.60
N SER A 532 -17.02 -23.16 -0.85
CA SER A 532 -16.18 -22.56 -1.89
C SER A 532 -16.53 -23.14 -3.27
N HIS A 533 -16.32 -22.38 -4.34
CA HIS A 533 -16.57 -22.83 -5.71
C HIS A 533 -15.32 -23.51 -6.30
N GLY A 534 -14.74 -24.46 -5.56
CA GLY A 534 -13.47 -25.11 -5.87
C GLY A 534 -12.31 -24.59 -5.02
N LEU A 535 -11.08 -24.74 -5.53
CA LEU A 535 -9.86 -24.28 -4.85
C LEU A 535 -9.70 -22.77 -4.95
N GLU A 536 -9.51 -22.14 -3.80
CA GLU A 536 -9.25 -20.70 -3.65
C GLU A 536 -7.86 -20.51 -3.03
N GLY A 537 -7.12 -19.50 -3.50
CA GLY A 537 -5.81 -19.14 -2.96
C GLY A 537 -5.95 -18.32 -1.68
N VAL A 538 -5.15 -18.66 -0.67
CA VAL A 538 -5.10 -17.96 0.61
C VAL A 538 -3.66 -17.69 1.01
N GLY A 539 -3.39 -16.44 1.38
CA GLY A 539 -2.15 -15.98 1.98
C GLY A 539 -2.35 -15.59 3.44
N VAL A 540 -1.36 -15.84 4.30
CA VAL A 540 -1.32 -15.34 5.68
C VAL A 540 0.03 -14.70 5.93
N ASP A 541 0.03 -13.47 6.45
CA ASP A 541 1.25 -12.80 6.87
C ASP A 541 1.82 -13.44 8.15
N LEU A 542 3.02 -13.98 8.03
CA LEU A 542 3.80 -14.54 9.14
C LEU A 542 4.97 -13.63 9.54
N THR A 543 5.13 -12.48 8.89
CA THR A 543 6.19 -11.50 9.17
C THR A 543 6.25 -11.08 10.64
N PRO A 544 5.13 -10.90 11.37
CA PRO A 544 5.18 -10.59 12.80
C PRO A 544 5.90 -11.65 13.66
N TYR A 545 6.09 -12.88 13.16
CA TYR A 545 6.73 -13.98 13.89
C TYR A 545 8.23 -14.12 13.56
N THR A 546 8.79 -13.34 12.62
CA THR A 546 10.19 -13.46 12.19
C THR A 546 11.19 -12.87 13.19
N SER A 547 10.72 -12.04 14.13
CA SER A 547 11.51 -11.47 15.23
C SER A 547 11.46 -12.29 16.52
N SER A 548 10.68 -13.38 16.55
CA SER A 548 10.39 -14.13 17.79
C SER A 548 11.57 -14.97 18.30
N GLY A 549 12.56 -15.26 17.44
CA GLY A 549 13.69 -16.15 17.75
C GLY A 549 13.30 -17.57 18.17
N SER A 550 12.01 -17.92 18.03
CA SER A 550 11.40 -19.16 18.51
C SER A 550 10.83 -19.94 17.33
N SER A 551 10.84 -21.28 17.43
CA SER A 551 10.25 -22.14 16.40
C SER A 551 8.71 -21.99 16.39
N LEU A 552 8.12 -22.13 15.21
CA LEU A 552 6.70 -21.89 14.98
C LEU A 552 6.03 -23.13 14.37
N ARG A 553 4.78 -23.41 14.77
CA ARG A 553 3.94 -24.40 14.09
C ARG A 553 2.66 -23.76 13.61
N LEU A 554 2.24 -24.09 12.40
CA LEU A 554 0.95 -23.67 11.85
C LEU A 554 -0.03 -24.83 11.99
N GLY A 555 -1.31 -24.49 12.09
CA GLY A 555 -2.38 -25.46 12.27
C GLY A 555 -3.63 -25.11 11.47
N PHE A 556 -4.32 -26.14 11.00
CA PHE A 556 -5.61 -26.08 10.33
C PHE A 556 -6.63 -26.79 11.23
N GLU A 557 -7.44 -26.02 11.92
CA GLU A 557 -8.46 -26.52 12.84
C GLU A 557 -9.80 -26.63 12.14
N LEU A 558 -10.40 -27.82 12.18
CA LEU A 558 -11.80 -28.00 11.83
C LEU A 558 -12.60 -28.18 13.13
N SER A 559 -13.56 -27.30 13.38
CA SER A 559 -14.47 -27.40 14.53
C SER A 559 -15.85 -27.88 14.08
N PRO A 560 -16.16 -29.19 14.13
CA PRO A 560 -17.49 -29.70 13.80
C PRO A 560 -18.45 -29.59 15.00
N GLU A 561 -19.70 -29.18 14.79
CA GLU A 561 -20.78 -29.40 15.75
C GLU A 561 -21.25 -30.87 15.71
N VAL A 562 -21.55 -31.45 16.88
CA VAL A 562 -21.93 -32.86 17.03
C VAL A 562 -23.23 -33.16 16.27
N GLY A 563 -23.21 -34.17 15.39
CA GLY A 563 -24.42 -34.72 14.73
C GLY A 563 -24.64 -34.34 13.25
N HIS A 564 -23.75 -33.56 12.64
CA HIS A 564 -23.91 -33.04 11.27
C HIS A 564 -22.86 -33.58 10.28
N GLN A 565 -23.21 -33.61 8.98
CA GLN A 565 -22.37 -34.16 7.90
C GLN A 565 -22.12 -33.10 6.82
N GLY A 566 -20.84 -32.76 6.57
CA GLY A 566 -20.41 -31.91 5.45
C GLY A 566 -19.22 -32.53 4.70
N HIS A 567 -18.96 -32.07 3.47
CA HIS A 567 -17.80 -32.54 2.68
C HIS A 567 -16.46 -32.09 3.27
N GLY A 568 -16.48 -31.14 4.21
CA GLY A 568 -15.36 -30.82 5.10
C GLY A 568 -14.45 -29.74 4.55
N TRP A 569 -13.16 -29.82 4.85
CA TRP A 569 -12.16 -28.83 4.45
C TRP A 569 -10.94 -29.51 3.84
N ALA A 570 -10.53 -29.04 2.67
CA ALA A 570 -9.34 -29.49 1.95
C ALA A 570 -8.31 -28.37 1.84
N VAL A 571 -7.04 -28.72 2.00
CA VAL A 571 -5.87 -27.85 1.90
C VAL A 571 -4.87 -28.50 0.96
N ALA A 572 -4.36 -27.73 0.00
CA ALA A 572 -3.36 -28.14 -0.97
C ALA A 572 -2.31 -27.04 -1.18
N ARG A 573 -1.14 -27.42 -1.69
CA ARG A 573 -0.07 -26.48 -2.08
C ARG A 573 0.35 -25.51 -0.97
N ALA A 574 0.27 -25.96 0.29
CA ALA A 574 0.71 -25.18 1.44
C ALA A 574 2.25 -25.05 1.42
N ARG A 575 2.74 -23.83 1.47
CA ARG A 575 4.17 -23.46 1.47
C ARG A 575 4.39 -22.18 2.26
N VAL A 576 5.58 -22.01 2.84
CA VAL A 576 5.96 -20.76 3.48
C VAL A 576 7.03 -20.09 2.64
N LEU A 577 6.72 -18.91 2.15
CA LEU A 577 7.66 -18.11 1.39
C LEU A 577 8.34 -17.11 2.32
N VAL A 578 9.66 -17.02 2.22
CA VAL A 578 10.48 -16.20 3.10
C VAL A 578 11.41 -15.31 2.29
N GLU A 579 11.45 -14.06 2.70
CA GLU A 579 12.42 -13.06 2.24
C GLU A 579 13.42 -12.84 3.38
N ARG A 580 14.71 -13.04 3.12
CA ARG A 580 15.80 -12.85 4.09
C ARG A 580 16.62 -11.61 3.81
#